data_AF-A0A1U7Y0A0-F1
#
_entry.id   AF-A0A1U7Y0A0-F1
#
_cell.length_a   1.000
_cell.length_b   1.000
_cell.length_c   1.000
_cell.angle_alpha   90.00
_cell.angle_beta   90.00
_cell.angle_gamma   90.00
#
_symmetry.space_group_name_H-M   'P 1'
#
loop_
_entity.id
_entity.type
_entity.pdbx_description
1 polymer ?
#
loop_
_entity_poly.entity_id
_entity_poly.type
_entity_poly.pdbx_seq_one_letter_code
_entity_poly.pdbx_strand_id
1 'polypeptide(L)'
;MESTMKDMLIKNMAEELKKLTSRVYGVKSGKGIEGLNYEDLCIQPDVELPEGYKPPKFKMFDGTADPKVPLTTYCDKLVGVGKDKRVRMKLFMRSLTRDALPWFNKTNAPDVFDIQNLKKKPIETFREYATRWRSKTAKVRPILEEEQMNKIFV
;
A
#
# COMPACT_ATOMS: atom_id res chain seq x y z
N MET A 1 34.45 -55.17 6.88
CA MET A 1 33.21 -55.12 6.05
C MET A 1 32.22 -54.11 6.61
N GLU A 2 31.86 -54.15 7.89
CA GLU A 2 30.93 -53.20 8.51
C GLU A 2 31.43 -51.72 8.52
N SER A 3 32.71 -51.50 8.81
CA SER A 3 33.34 -50.16 8.76
C SER A 3 33.28 -49.54 7.36
N THR A 4 33.51 -50.35 6.33
CA THR A 4 33.49 -49.92 4.93
C THR A 4 32.09 -49.52 4.46
N MET A 5 31.07 -50.20 4.96
CA MET A 5 29.67 -49.90 4.67
C MET A 5 29.22 -48.60 5.36
N LYS A 6 29.68 -48.35 6.59
CA LYS A 6 29.48 -47.08 7.31
C LYS A 6 30.15 -45.92 6.59
N ASP A 7 31.39 -46.09 6.12
CA ASP A 7 32.11 -45.04 5.37
C ASP A 7 31.44 -44.71 4.04
N MET A 8 30.90 -45.72 3.35
CA MET A 8 30.17 -45.53 2.10
C MET A 8 28.86 -44.76 2.32
N LEU A 9 28.14 -45.05 3.41
CA LEU A 9 26.93 -44.33 3.81
C LEU A 9 27.22 -42.88 4.18
N ILE A 10 28.31 -42.64 4.93
CA ILE A 10 28.72 -41.28 5.34
C ILE A 10 29.09 -40.45 4.10
N LYS A 11 29.86 -41.00 3.16
CA LYS A 11 30.20 -40.31 1.91
C LYS A 11 28.96 -39.98 1.09
N ASN A 12 28.03 -40.93 0.95
CA ASN A 12 26.81 -40.71 0.19
C ASN A 12 25.91 -39.63 0.82
N MET A 13 25.79 -39.63 2.15
CA MET A 13 25.07 -38.56 2.87
C MET A 13 25.74 -37.20 2.72
N ALA A 14 27.07 -37.12 2.76
CA ALA A 14 27.80 -35.87 2.56
C ALA A 14 27.59 -35.30 1.14
N GLU A 15 27.50 -36.17 0.14
CA GLU A 15 27.30 -35.80 -1.25
C GLU A 15 25.87 -35.30 -1.51
N GLU A 16 24.86 -35.96 -0.93
CA GLU A 16 23.47 -35.50 -0.97
C GLU A 16 23.27 -34.19 -0.18
N LEU A 17 23.96 -34.01 0.96
CA LEU A 17 23.96 -32.74 1.67
C LEU A 17 24.56 -31.62 0.81
N LYS A 18 25.71 -31.87 0.16
CA LYS A 18 26.34 -30.88 -0.74
C LYS A 18 25.43 -30.51 -1.93
N LYS A 19 24.69 -31.49 -2.46
CA LYS A 19 23.71 -31.29 -3.53
C LYS A 19 22.49 -30.48 -3.08
N LEU A 20 21.99 -30.74 -1.87
CA LEU A 20 20.93 -29.95 -1.22
C LEU A 20 21.40 -28.50 -0.97
N THR A 21 22.60 -28.31 -0.43
CA THR A 21 23.19 -27.00 -0.19
C THR A 21 23.31 -26.20 -1.49
N SER A 22 23.79 -26.79 -2.58
CA SER A 22 23.85 -26.15 -3.90
C SER A 22 22.47 -25.77 -4.45
N ARG A 23 21.42 -26.57 -4.20
CA ARG A 23 20.03 -26.22 -4.59
C ARG A 23 19.49 -25.07 -3.75
N VAL A 24 19.79 -25.02 -2.45
CA VAL A 24 19.37 -23.93 -1.57
C VAL A 24 20.06 -22.62 -1.94
N TYR A 25 21.36 -22.62 -2.26
CA TYR A 25 22.06 -21.42 -2.78
C TYR A 25 21.60 -21.01 -4.19
N GLY A 26 21.10 -21.95 -5.00
CA GLY A 26 20.50 -21.67 -6.30
C GLY A 26 19.08 -21.06 -6.25
N VAL A 27 18.42 -21.11 -5.09
CA VAL A 27 17.20 -20.33 -4.85
C VAL A 27 17.65 -18.89 -4.64
N LYS A 28 17.71 -18.13 -5.74
CA LYS A 28 17.72 -16.67 -5.66
C LYS A 28 16.56 -16.29 -4.73
N SER A 29 16.92 -15.61 -3.63
CA SER A 29 16.03 -14.79 -2.82
C SER A 29 15.00 -14.15 -3.75
N GLY A 30 13.71 -14.29 -3.41
CA GLY A 30 12.59 -14.07 -4.33
C GLY A 30 12.80 -12.85 -5.23
N LYS A 31 12.50 -13.01 -6.53
CA LYS A 31 12.63 -11.97 -7.56
C LYS A 31 12.42 -10.58 -6.96
N GLY A 32 13.52 -9.90 -6.63
CA GLY A 32 13.49 -8.45 -6.55
C GLY A 32 12.97 -7.99 -7.89
N ILE A 33 12.05 -7.02 -7.87
CA ILE A 33 11.57 -6.42 -9.11
C ILE A 33 12.77 -5.64 -9.67
N GLU A 34 13.57 -6.28 -10.51
CA GLU A 34 14.62 -5.63 -11.30
C GLU A 34 13.94 -4.57 -12.16
N GLY A 35 14.36 -3.31 -12.01
CA GLY A 35 13.91 -2.19 -12.85
C GLY A 35 12.97 -1.17 -12.20
N LEU A 36 12.76 -1.19 -10.87
CA LEU A 36 12.05 -0.09 -10.22
C LEU A 36 13.03 1.03 -9.85
N ASN A 37 13.02 2.11 -10.64
CA ASN A 37 13.75 3.32 -10.29
C ASN A 37 12.93 4.19 -9.31
N TYR A 38 13.60 4.98 -8.47
CA TYR A 38 12.94 5.84 -7.48
C TYR A 38 11.95 6.81 -8.14
N GLU A 39 12.32 7.34 -9.30
CA GLU A 39 11.55 8.28 -10.10
C GLU A 39 10.29 7.65 -10.71
N ASP A 40 10.32 6.35 -11.01
CA ASP A 40 9.16 5.61 -11.55
C ASP A 40 8.14 5.28 -10.44
N LEU A 41 8.60 5.22 -9.19
CA LEU A 41 7.78 4.90 -8.03
C LEU A 41 7.27 6.14 -7.28
N CYS A 42 7.95 7.28 -7.41
CA CYS A 42 7.67 8.48 -6.63
C CYS A 42 6.76 9.45 -7.37
N ILE A 43 5.56 9.68 -6.81
CA ILE A 43 4.59 10.64 -7.39
C ILE A 43 5.08 12.10 -7.28
N GLN A 44 6.03 12.39 -6.37
CA GLN A 44 6.56 13.74 -6.11
C GLN A 44 8.02 13.66 -5.64
N PRO A 45 8.99 13.55 -6.55
CA PRO A 45 10.41 13.44 -6.19
C PRO A 45 10.97 14.71 -5.54
N ASP A 46 10.37 15.88 -5.78
CA ASP A 46 10.91 17.19 -5.40
C ASP A 46 10.55 17.67 -3.97
N VAL A 47 10.01 16.79 -3.12
CA VAL A 47 9.66 17.17 -1.74
C VAL A 47 10.85 16.93 -0.82
N GLU A 48 11.62 17.98 -0.57
CA GLU A 48 12.67 17.96 0.44
C GLU A 48 12.08 18.15 1.84
N LEU A 49 12.48 17.27 2.77
CA LEU A 49 12.11 17.38 4.18
C LEU A 49 12.98 18.46 4.85
N PRO A 50 12.46 19.20 5.84
CA PRO A 50 13.24 20.17 6.58
C PRO A 50 14.49 19.55 7.21
N GLU A 51 15.58 20.31 7.25
CA GLU A 51 16.82 19.88 7.89
C GLU A 51 16.56 19.53 9.37
N GLY A 52 17.06 18.36 9.80
CA GLY A 52 16.83 17.84 11.15
C GLY A 52 15.49 17.12 11.36
N TYR A 53 14.67 16.93 10.32
CA TYR A 53 13.44 16.15 10.44
C TYR A 53 13.72 14.70 10.86
N LYS A 54 13.25 14.33 12.05
CA LYS A 54 13.25 12.94 12.51
C LYS A 54 11.90 12.33 12.14
N PRO A 55 11.87 11.24 11.34
CA PRO A 55 10.64 10.52 11.07
C PRO A 55 9.94 10.16 12.39
N PRO A 56 8.67 10.56 12.59
CA PRO A 56 7.97 10.25 13.82
C PRO A 56 7.85 8.74 13.98
N LYS A 57 8.10 8.25 15.18
CA LYS A 57 7.82 6.84 15.52
C LYS A 57 6.32 6.69 15.70
N PHE A 58 5.67 6.08 14.73
CA PHE A 58 4.24 5.76 14.82
C PHE A 58 4.03 4.40 15.48
N LYS A 59 3.02 4.32 16.35
CA LYS A 59 2.47 3.02 16.75
C LYS A 59 1.62 2.57 15.56
N MET A 60 1.86 1.37 15.05
CA MET A 60 1.06 0.89 13.92
C MET A 60 -0.39 0.72 14.37
N PHE A 61 -1.32 1.28 13.59
CA PHE A 61 -2.75 1.16 13.85
C PHE A 61 -3.29 -0.08 13.15
N ASP A 62 -4.03 -0.93 13.86
CA ASP A 62 -4.58 -2.21 13.35
C ASP A 62 -6.05 -2.13 12.92
N GLY A 63 -6.69 -0.96 13.06
CA GLY A 63 -8.08 -0.77 12.64
C GLY A 63 -9.13 -1.25 13.65
N THR A 64 -8.73 -1.74 14.83
CA THR A 64 -9.65 -2.35 15.81
C THR A 64 -10.21 -1.37 16.85
N ALA A 65 -9.44 -0.33 17.20
CA ALA A 65 -9.84 0.70 18.17
C ALA A 65 -10.61 1.87 17.53
N ASP A 66 -11.31 2.67 18.34
CA ASP A 66 -11.96 3.91 17.88
C ASP A 66 -10.93 4.77 17.11
N PRO A 67 -11.16 5.04 15.81
CA PRO A 67 -10.19 5.71 14.97
C PRO A 67 -9.89 7.15 15.39
N LYS A 68 -10.74 7.80 16.20
CA LYS A 68 -10.50 9.16 16.67
C LYS A 68 -9.21 9.26 17.49
N VAL A 69 -8.94 8.31 18.39
CA VAL A 69 -7.80 8.39 19.31
C VAL A 69 -6.45 8.22 18.58
N PRO A 70 -6.27 7.23 17.70
CA PRO A 70 -5.06 7.11 16.87
C PRO A 70 -4.91 8.28 15.89
N LEU A 71 -6.00 8.80 15.30
CA LEU A 71 -5.95 9.95 14.39
C LEU A 71 -5.49 11.23 15.10
N THR A 72 -5.99 11.51 16.31
CA THR A 72 -5.53 12.66 17.11
C THR A 72 -4.05 12.52 17.45
N THR A 73 -3.64 11.36 17.97
CA THR A 73 -2.22 11.06 18.27
C THR A 73 -1.33 11.22 17.04
N TYR A 74 -1.84 10.84 15.86
CA TYR A 74 -1.15 11.00 14.60
C TYR A 74 -1.00 12.47 14.19
N CYS A 75 -2.07 13.26 14.28
CA CYS A 75 -2.05 14.69 14.00
C CYS A 75 -1.05 15.43 14.91
N ASP A 76 -0.99 15.09 16.19
CA ASP A 76 -0.06 15.67 17.16
C ASP A 76 1.41 15.37 16.82
N LYS A 77 1.69 14.17 16.31
CA LYS A 77 3.03 13.77 15.84
C LYS A 77 3.48 14.48 14.57
N LEU A 78 2.58 15.16 13.87
CA LEU A 78 2.87 15.88 12.61
C LEU A 78 2.92 17.40 12.77
N VAL A 79 2.96 17.94 13.99
CA VAL A 79 2.96 19.39 14.25
C VAL A 79 4.12 20.13 13.54
N GLY A 80 5.19 19.44 13.14
CA GLY A 80 6.31 20.01 12.35
C GLY A 80 6.35 19.66 10.84
N VAL A 81 5.42 18.86 10.31
CA VAL A 81 5.49 18.30 8.93
C VAL A 81 4.88 19.25 7.87
N GLY A 82 4.69 20.53 8.23
CA GLY A 82 3.97 21.49 7.38
C GLY A 82 2.46 21.22 7.33
N LYS A 83 1.68 22.11 6.70
CA LYS A 83 0.21 22.08 6.71
C LYS A 83 -0.44 21.32 5.53
N ASP A 84 0.34 20.74 4.62
CA ASP A 84 -0.22 20.04 3.46
C ASP A 84 -0.91 18.73 3.89
N LYS A 85 -2.25 18.74 3.81
CA LYS A 85 -3.12 17.60 4.15
C LYS A 85 -2.77 16.33 3.35
N ARG A 86 -2.30 16.45 2.11
CA ARG A 86 -1.92 15.31 1.27
C ARG A 86 -0.66 14.63 1.79
N VAL A 87 0.34 15.41 2.20
CA VAL A 87 1.58 14.87 2.80
C VAL A 87 1.26 14.16 4.11
N ARG A 88 0.45 14.81 4.97
CA ARG A 88 0.00 14.22 6.23
C ARG A 88 -0.83 12.94 6.04
N MET A 89 -1.69 12.87 5.03
CA MET A 89 -2.48 11.65 4.76
C MET A 89 -1.61 10.51 4.22
N LYS A 90 -0.63 10.79 3.36
CA LYS A 90 0.33 9.79 2.85
C LYS A 90 1.15 9.17 3.97
N LEU A 91 1.64 9.98 4.90
CA LEU A 91 2.37 9.51 6.08
C LEU A 91 1.47 8.65 6.99
N PHE A 92 0.16 8.94 7.04
CA PHE A 92 -0.77 8.20 7.89
C PHE A 92 -0.98 6.81 7.34
N MET A 93 -1.23 6.71 6.03
CA MET A 93 -1.33 5.42 5.36
C MET A 93 -0.09 4.54 5.55
N ARG A 94 1.11 5.14 5.57
CA ARG A 94 2.38 4.41 5.83
C ARG A 94 2.51 3.93 7.28
N SER A 95 1.74 4.49 8.21
CA SER A 95 1.71 4.10 9.62
C SER A 95 0.67 3.02 9.95
N LEU A 96 -0.17 2.64 8.98
CA LEU A 96 -1.17 1.57 9.16
C LEU A 96 -0.49 0.20 9.13
N THR A 97 -0.96 -0.74 9.97
CA THR A 97 -0.64 -2.16 9.73
C THR A 97 -1.28 -2.60 8.41
N ARG A 98 -0.78 -3.69 7.82
CA ARG A 98 -1.41 -4.26 6.61
C ARG A 98 -2.90 -4.54 6.79
N ASP A 99 -3.30 -4.92 8.01
CA ASP A 99 -4.67 -5.28 8.35
C ASP A 99 -5.59 -4.06 8.55
N ALA A 100 -5.02 -2.87 8.76
CA ALA A 100 -5.77 -1.61 8.87
C ALA A 100 -5.97 -0.88 7.53
N LEU A 101 -5.23 -1.26 6.47
CA LEU A 101 -5.41 -0.69 5.13
C LEU A 101 -6.84 -0.89 4.58
N PRO A 102 -7.49 -2.07 4.71
CA PRO A 102 -8.88 -2.25 4.30
C PRO A 102 -9.85 -1.33 5.04
N TRP A 103 -9.68 -1.15 6.36
CA TRP A 103 -10.46 -0.22 7.16
C TRP A 103 -10.31 1.22 6.64
N PHE A 104 -9.07 1.67 6.46
CA PHE A 104 -8.79 3.02 5.98
C PHE A 104 -9.39 3.28 4.59
N ASN A 105 -9.23 2.32 3.67
CA ASN A 105 -9.79 2.43 2.32
C ASN A 105 -11.32 2.45 2.34
N LYS A 106 -11.96 1.69 3.24
CA LYS A 106 -13.40 1.73 3.44
C LYS A 106 -13.87 3.07 4.00
N THR A 107 -13.16 3.64 4.98
CA THR A 107 -13.51 4.92 5.61
C THR A 107 -13.30 6.12 4.69
N ASN A 108 -12.38 6.03 3.72
CA ASN A 108 -12.10 7.09 2.74
C ASN A 108 -12.72 6.82 1.36
N ALA A 109 -13.53 5.78 1.22
CA ALA A 109 -14.29 5.54 0.01
C ALA A 109 -15.29 6.70 -0.20
N PRO A 110 -15.43 7.23 -1.42
CA PRO A 110 -16.51 8.17 -1.72
C PRO A 110 -17.85 7.51 -1.42
N ASP A 111 -18.80 8.27 -0.91
CA ASP A 111 -20.17 7.81 -0.77
C ASP A 111 -21.01 8.18 -2.00
N VAL A 112 -22.27 7.74 -2.04
CA VAL A 112 -23.19 8.02 -3.15
C VAL A 112 -23.43 9.53 -3.33
N PHE A 113 -23.44 10.28 -2.23
CA PHE A 113 -23.66 11.72 -2.23
C PHE A 113 -22.47 12.46 -2.87
N ASP A 114 -21.23 12.00 -2.64
CA ASP A 114 -20.01 12.53 -3.27
C ASP A 114 -19.97 12.35 -4.79
N ILE A 115 -20.62 11.29 -5.31
CA ILE A 115 -20.74 11.06 -6.75
C ILE A 115 -21.86 11.92 -7.33
N GLN A 116 -23.02 11.97 -6.67
CA GLN A 116 -24.17 12.72 -7.15
C GLN A 116 -23.89 14.22 -7.28
N ASN A 117 -23.06 14.76 -6.39
CA ASN A 117 -22.63 16.16 -6.43
C ASN A 117 -21.41 16.40 -7.33
N LEU A 118 -20.91 15.38 -8.03
CA LEU A 118 -19.76 15.51 -8.90
C LEU A 118 -20.14 16.24 -10.19
N LYS A 119 -19.83 17.53 -10.25
CA LYS A 119 -20.11 18.34 -11.45
C LYS A 119 -18.96 18.28 -12.46
N LYS A 120 -19.32 18.42 -13.74
CA LYS A 120 -18.36 18.67 -14.80
C LYS A 120 -17.71 20.05 -14.60
N LYS A 121 -16.39 20.12 -14.71
CA LYS A 121 -15.59 21.34 -14.64
C LYS A 121 -15.64 22.10 -15.98
N PRO A 122 -15.48 23.44 -15.97
CA PRO A 122 -15.47 24.23 -17.21
C PRO A 122 -14.35 23.83 -18.19
N ILE A 123 -13.16 23.54 -17.66
CA ILE A 123 -11.95 23.27 -18.44
C ILE A 123 -11.79 21.81 -18.88
N GLU A 124 -12.57 20.87 -18.32
CA GLU A 124 -12.44 19.45 -18.67
C GLU A 124 -13.38 19.08 -19.82
N THR A 125 -12.98 18.13 -20.65
CA THR A 125 -13.85 17.54 -21.67
C THR A 125 -14.88 16.61 -21.03
N PHE A 126 -15.96 16.30 -21.77
CA PHE A 126 -16.95 15.31 -21.30
C PHE A 126 -16.32 13.93 -21.07
N ARG A 127 -15.37 13.52 -21.92
CA ARG A 127 -14.65 12.24 -21.77
C ARG A 127 -13.84 12.18 -20.48
N GLU A 128 -13.15 13.26 -20.13
CA GLU A 128 -12.39 13.36 -18.87
C GLU A 128 -13.33 13.35 -17.67
N TYR A 129 -14.44 14.09 -17.74
CA TYR A 129 -15.49 14.04 -16.73
C TYR A 129 -16.04 12.63 -16.53
N ALA A 130 -16.47 11.96 -17.60
CA ALA A 130 -17.03 10.61 -17.54
C ALA A 130 -16.01 9.59 -17.02
N THR A 131 -14.74 9.74 -17.34
CA THR A 131 -13.66 8.89 -16.82
C THR A 131 -13.42 9.13 -15.33
N ARG A 132 -13.41 10.40 -14.90
CA ARG A 132 -13.27 10.80 -13.50
C ARG A 132 -14.46 10.34 -12.66
N TRP A 133 -15.68 10.50 -13.18
CA TRP A 133 -16.91 10.03 -12.55
C TRP A 133 -16.86 8.51 -12.36
N ARG A 134 -16.61 7.74 -13.44
CA ARG A 134 -16.47 6.27 -13.37
C ARG A 134 -15.41 5.81 -12.37
N SER A 135 -14.24 6.46 -12.36
CA SER A 135 -13.16 6.15 -11.40
C SER A 135 -13.57 6.39 -9.94
N LYS A 136 -14.44 7.37 -9.69
CA LYS A 136 -14.94 7.69 -8.35
C LYS A 136 -16.05 6.71 -7.95
N THR A 137 -16.98 6.42 -8.85
CA THR A 137 -18.06 5.43 -8.68
C THR A 137 -17.53 4.02 -8.40
N ALA A 138 -16.48 3.58 -9.08
CA ALA A 138 -15.85 2.28 -8.85
C ALA A 138 -15.28 2.09 -7.43
N LYS A 139 -15.09 3.17 -6.68
CA LYS A 139 -14.56 3.16 -5.31
C LYS A 139 -15.64 3.17 -4.24
N VAL A 140 -16.91 3.36 -4.63
CA VAL A 140 -18.04 3.46 -3.69
C VAL A 140 -18.44 2.09 -3.17
N ARG A 141 -18.83 2.06 -1.89
CA ARG A 141 -19.25 0.85 -1.18
C ARG A 141 -20.60 1.08 -0.49
N PRO A 142 -21.60 0.19 -0.69
CA PRO A 142 -21.61 -0.97 -1.58
C PRO A 142 -21.51 -0.59 -3.08
N ILE A 143 -21.22 -1.57 -3.94
CA ILE A 143 -21.17 -1.35 -5.40
C ILE A 143 -22.56 -0.87 -5.86
N LEU A 144 -22.58 0.18 -6.69
CA LEU A 144 -23.82 0.68 -7.28
C LEU A 144 -24.21 -0.18 -8.48
N GLU A 145 -25.46 -0.64 -8.49
CA GLU A 145 -26.05 -1.33 -9.63
C GLU A 145 -26.22 -0.38 -10.82
N GLU A 146 -26.30 -0.94 -12.04
CA GLU A 146 -26.41 -0.16 -13.28
C GLU A 146 -27.60 0.81 -13.28
N GLU A 147 -28.75 0.35 -12.78
CA GLU A 147 -29.94 1.20 -12.63
C GLU A 147 -29.73 2.40 -11.71
N GLN A 148 -28.90 2.24 -10.67
CA GLN A 148 -28.58 3.34 -9.75
C GLN A 148 -27.55 4.29 -10.37
N MET A 149 -26.57 3.75 -11.09
CA MET A 149 -25.59 4.58 -11.81
C MET A 149 -26.25 5.47 -12.84
N ASN A 150 -27.23 4.96 -13.58
CA ASN A 150 -27.98 5.70 -14.60
C ASN A 150 -28.83 6.85 -14.01
N LYS A 151 -29.22 6.77 -12.74
CA LYS A 151 -29.95 7.85 -12.05
C LYS A 151 -29.04 8.96 -11.52
N ILE A 152 -27.75 8.66 -11.29
CA ILE A 152 -26.79 9.58 -10.64
C ILE A 152 -25.90 10.27 -11.68
N PHE A 153 -25.66 9.64 -12.82
CA PHE A 153 -24.85 10.21 -13.90
C PHE A 153 -25.61 11.34 -14.62
N VAL A 154 -25.10 12.57 -14.49
CA VAL A 154 -25.64 13.82 -15.08
C VAL A 154 -24.58 14.49 -15.93
#